data_AF-A0AA37WTR4-F1
#
_entry.id   AF-A0AA37WTR4-F1
#
_cell.length_a   1.000
_cell.length_b   1.000
_cell.length_c   1.000
_cell.angle_alpha   90.00
_cell.angle_beta   90.00
_cell.angle_gamma   90.00
#
_symmetry.space_group_name_H-M   'P 1'
#
loop_
_entity.id
_entity.type
_entity.pdbx_description
1 polymer ?
#
loop_
_entity_poly.entity_id
_entity_poly.type
_entity_poly.pdbx_seq_one_letter_code
_entity_poly.pdbx_strand_id
1 'polypeptide(L)'
;MAVWQTGSVQGGGSARGCRRPYAVARSEVQGTVSAGPRRHRFHRADGRETRRAGFPPAREVTAMFDMTKVVANALGEQLALTYQRTFGSREPRYAEIIEASARLMIERIVGSDALYHDGDHTTLVTLVAQDILRGRFLQQGVTPEDWLHMIVAALYHDIGYVRGVCSGDRADAFVVDAQGTTVSLPRGASDAALAFYHIERSKLAVQERFGTHDLVDAGRVIRAIELTRFPVPEDDEHRETGTEAGLMRAADLIGQLGDPLYPRKLNALFY
;
A
#
# COMPACT_ATOMS: atom_id res chain seq x y z
N MET A 1 -16.60 -25.49 16.90
CA MET A 1 -15.92 -26.72 16.43
C MET A 1 -16.42 -27.02 15.02
N ALA A 2 -15.64 -26.65 14.02
CA ALA A 2 -15.86 -27.05 12.63
C ALA A 2 -14.52 -27.51 12.07
N VAL A 3 -14.54 -28.70 11.46
CA VAL A 3 -13.40 -29.49 11.02
C VAL A 3 -13.00 -29.01 9.63
N TRP A 4 -11.73 -28.65 9.44
CA TRP A 4 -11.17 -28.26 8.15
C TRP A 4 -10.54 -29.47 7.47
N GLN A 5 -11.06 -29.87 6.32
CA GLN A 5 -10.49 -30.88 5.44
C GLN A 5 -9.49 -30.21 4.47
N THR A 6 -8.24 -30.65 4.48
CA THR A 6 -7.21 -30.27 3.51
C THR A 6 -7.20 -31.27 2.36
N GLY A 7 -7.34 -30.77 1.12
CA GLY A 7 -7.15 -31.53 -0.11
C GLY A 7 -5.88 -31.05 -0.81
N SER A 8 -4.91 -31.94 -0.99
CA SER A 8 -3.63 -31.72 -1.64
C SER A 8 -3.66 -32.15 -3.12
N VAL A 9 -3.05 -31.36 -4.01
CA VAL A 9 -2.60 -31.83 -5.34
C VAL A 9 -1.25 -31.19 -5.67
N GLN A 10 -0.29 -32.05 -6.03
CA GLN A 10 1.11 -31.77 -6.36
C GLN A 10 1.35 -31.52 -7.87
N GLY A 11 2.48 -30.86 -8.16
CA GLY A 11 3.29 -30.99 -9.38
C GLY A 11 3.14 -29.81 -10.34
N GLY A 12 4.19 -29.13 -10.85
CA GLY A 12 5.61 -29.43 -11.01
C GLY A 12 6.00 -29.02 -12.44
N GLY A 13 7.07 -28.24 -12.65
CA GLY A 13 7.60 -28.01 -14.01
C GLY A 13 8.36 -26.71 -14.27
N SER A 14 9.68 -26.85 -14.42
CA SER A 14 10.70 -25.85 -14.79
C SER A 14 10.68 -25.48 -16.29
N ALA A 15 11.05 -24.23 -16.66
CA ALA A 15 12.18 -23.92 -17.57
C ALA A 15 12.24 -22.45 -18.11
N ARG A 16 13.37 -21.79 -17.79
CA ARG A 16 14.31 -21.00 -18.65
C ARG A 16 13.78 -20.20 -19.87
N GLY A 17 13.84 -18.87 -19.73
CA GLY A 17 14.83 -17.99 -20.40
C GLY A 17 14.77 -17.70 -21.91
N CYS A 18 14.50 -16.43 -22.27
CA CYS A 18 15.18 -15.77 -23.40
C CYS A 18 15.07 -14.23 -23.30
N ARG A 19 16.21 -13.53 -23.23
CA ARG A 19 16.34 -12.06 -23.32
C ARG A 19 16.81 -11.68 -24.72
N ARG A 20 16.22 -10.63 -25.32
CA ARG A 20 16.89 -9.74 -26.30
C ARG A 20 16.38 -8.30 -26.17
N PRO A 21 17.25 -7.27 -26.30
CA PRO A 21 16.92 -5.87 -26.04
C PRO A 21 16.47 -5.12 -27.31
N TYR A 22 15.62 -4.11 -27.14
CA TYR A 22 15.29 -3.13 -28.18
C TYR A 22 16.13 -1.85 -27.98
N ALA A 23 16.69 -1.39 -29.09
CA ALA A 23 17.56 -0.22 -29.21
C ALA A 23 16.76 1.10 -29.29
N VAL A 24 17.35 2.15 -28.74
CA VAL A 24 16.87 3.54 -28.71
C VAL A 24 17.24 4.25 -30.02
N ALA A 25 16.28 4.94 -30.64
CA ALA A 25 16.54 5.90 -31.71
C ALA A 25 16.31 7.34 -31.19
N ARG A 26 17.37 8.15 -31.23
CA ARG A 26 17.35 9.60 -31.03
C ARG A 26 16.92 10.28 -32.34
N SER A 27 16.08 11.32 -32.27
CA SER A 27 15.93 12.29 -33.35
C SER A 27 16.33 13.68 -32.85
N GLU A 28 17.28 14.26 -33.55
CA GLU A 28 17.86 15.58 -33.30
C GLU A 28 16.93 16.72 -33.73
N VAL A 29 17.13 17.84 -33.04
CA VAL A 29 16.52 19.15 -33.22
C VAL A 29 17.24 19.90 -34.35
N GLN A 30 16.48 20.54 -35.24
CA GLN A 30 16.98 21.66 -36.05
C GLN A 30 16.05 22.86 -35.88
N GLY A 31 16.63 23.95 -35.37
CA GLY A 31 15.97 25.25 -35.28
C GLY A 31 16.24 26.09 -36.52
N THR A 32 15.43 27.14 -36.69
CA THR A 32 15.81 28.34 -37.45
C THR A 32 15.15 29.57 -36.84
N VAL A 33 16.01 30.56 -36.58
CA VAL A 33 15.76 31.91 -36.07
C VAL A 33 15.43 32.84 -37.25
N SER A 34 14.54 33.82 -37.05
CA SER A 34 14.68 35.15 -37.68
C SER A 34 13.83 36.21 -36.97
N ALA A 35 14.42 37.39 -36.82
CA ALA A 35 14.01 38.53 -36.02
C ALA A 35 13.33 39.63 -36.85
N GLY A 36 12.63 40.57 -36.19
CA GLY A 36 12.38 41.90 -36.75
C GLY A 36 11.22 42.69 -36.14
N PRO A 37 11.44 43.88 -35.55
CA PRO A 37 10.44 44.61 -34.76
C PRO A 37 9.69 45.67 -35.58
N ARG A 38 8.43 45.97 -35.21
CA ARG A 38 7.75 47.22 -35.62
C ARG A 38 6.96 47.83 -34.47
N ARG A 39 7.29 49.08 -34.14
CA ARG A 39 6.61 49.93 -33.16
C ARG A 39 5.59 50.85 -33.83
N HIS A 40 4.67 51.32 -32.99
CA HIS A 40 3.77 52.48 -33.08
C HIS A 40 2.42 52.29 -33.79
N ARG A 41 1.34 52.45 -33.03
CA ARG A 41 0.63 53.74 -32.89
C ARG A 41 -0.45 53.65 -31.80
N PHE A 42 -0.45 54.61 -30.88
CA PHE A 42 -1.53 54.84 -29.92
C PHE A 42 -2.72 55.48 -30.64
N HIS A 43 -3.91 54.89 -30.50
CA HIS A 43 -5.20 55.55 -30.76
C HIS A 43 -6.06 55.46 -29.49
N ARG A 44 -6.43 56.63 -28.96
CA ARG A 44 -7.53 56.78 -27.99
C ARG A 44 -8.86 56.69 -28.73
N ALA A 45 -9.78 55.86 -28.26
CA ALA A 45 -11.22 56.06 -28.42
C ALA A 45 -12.02 55.23 -27.40
N ASP A 46 -12.99 55.93 -26.81
CA ASP A 46 -14.24 55.51 -26.17
C ASP A 46 -14.30 54.59 -24.95
N GLY A 47 -14.83 55.18 -23.88
CA GLY A 47 -15.36 54.49 -22.72
C GLY A 47 -16.59 53.67 -23.08
N ARG A 48 -16.50 52.37 -22.87
CA ARG A 48 -17.63 51.51 -22.53
C ARG A 48 -17.33 50.84 -21.21
N GLU A 49 -18.17 51.13 -20.24
CA GLU A 49 -18.18 50.56 -18.91
C GLU A 49 -18.45 49.05 -19.03
N THR A 50 -17.39 48.25 -19.04
CA THR A 50 -17.49 46.78 -18.98
C THR A 50 -17.95 46.40 -17.58
N ARG A 51 -19.23 46.04 -17.44
CA ARG A 51 -19.76 45.35 -16.26
C ARG A 51 -18.87 44.15 -15.98
N ARG A 52 -18.10 44.19 -14.89
CA ARG A 52 -17.35 43.05 -14.39
C ARG A 52 -18.37 41.95 -14.07
N ALA A 53 -18.36 40.89 -14.86
CA ALA A 53 -19.03 39.65 -14.50
C ALA A 53 -18.47 39.23 -13.13
N GLY A 54 -19.33 39.20 -12.11
CA GLY A 54 -18.95 38.70 -10.80
C GLY A 54 -18.50 37.26 -10.93
N PHE A 55 -17.25 36.98 -10.55
CA PHE A 55 -16.84 35.61 -10.28
C PHE A 55 -17.77 35.06 -9.19
N PRO A 56 -18.35 33.87 -9.34
CA PRO A 56 -19.04 33.23 -8.23
C PRO A 56 -18.02 33.09 -7.08
N PRO A 57 -18.42 33.32 -5.82
CA PRO A 57 -17.51 33.07 -4.71
C PRO A 57 -17.04 31.63 -4.82
N ALA A 58 -15.72 31.43 -4.77
CA ALA A 58 -15.14 30.11 -4.62
C ALA A 58 -15.88 29.46 -3.45
N ARG A 59 -16.53 28.31 -3.69
CA ARG A 59 -17.03 27.49 -2.59
C ARG A 59 -15.83 27.22 -1.71
N GLU A 60 -15.80 27.88 -0.56
CA GLU A 60 -14.91 27.52 0.52
C GLU A 60 -15.32 26.09 0.88
N VAL A 61 -14.60 25.12 0.33
CA VAL A 61 -14.67 23.76 0.82
C VAL A 61 -14.00 23.85 2.17
N THR A 62 -14.79 24.11 3.21
CA THR A 62 -14.34 23.96 4.59
C THR A 62 -13.78 22.56 4.67
N ALA A 63 -12.46 22.44 4.80
CA ALA A 63 -11.82 21.15 4.96
C ALA A 63 -12.40 20.53 6.24
N MET A 64 -13.32 19.58 6.06
CA MET A 64 -13.95 18.90 7.17
C MET A 64 -12.85 18.20 7.97
N PHE A 65 -12.86 18.36 9.29
CA PHE A 65 -11.92 17.67 10.15
C PHE A 65 -12.15 16.17 10.03
N ASP A 66 -11.12 15.46 9.56
CA ASP A 66 -11.18 14.07 9.20
C ASP A 66 -10.20 13.30 10.08
N MET A 67 -10.75 12.52 11.03
CA MET A 67 -9.96 11.74 11.99
C MET A 67 -9.04 10.75 11.28
N THR A 68 -9.49 10.17 10.17
CA THR A 68 -8.69 9.24 9.37
C THR A 68 -7.42 9.92 8.87
N LYS A 69 -7.55 11.15 8.34
CA LYS A 69 -6.39 11.92 7.88
C LYS A 69 -5.45 12.31 9.00
N VAL A 70 -5.96 12.59 10.20
CA VAL A 70 -5.12 12.88 11.37
C VAL A 70 -4.27 11.66 11.72
N VAL A 71 -4.89 10.48 11.82
CA VAL A 71 -4.19 9.22 12.13
C VAL A 71 -3.21 8.86 11.01
N ALA A 72 -3.64 8.94 9.75
CA ALA A 72 -2.83 8.66 8.57
C ALA A 72 -1.57 9.54 8.51
N ASN A 73 -1.70 10.85 8.75
CA ASN A 73 -0.57 11.78 8.77
C ASN A 73 0.34 11.51 9.98
N ALA A 74 -0.22 11.36 11.18
CA ALA A 74 0.57 11.12 12.38
C ALA A 74 1.38 9.81 12.29
N LEU A 75 0.77 8.74 11.78
CA LEU A 75 1.46 7.48 11.53
C LEU A 75 2.56 7.65 10.49
N GLY A 76 2.25 8.25 9.33
CA GLY A 76 3.24 8.46 8.27
C GLY A 76 4.44 9.27 8.73
N GLU A 77 4.21 10.40 9.41
CA GLU A 77 5.26 11.26 9.97
C GLU A 77 6.11 10.51 11.01
N GLN A 78 5.46 9.75 11.90
CA GLN A 78 6.17 8.97 12.91
C GLN A 78 7.06 7.89 12.28
N LEU A 79 6.55 7.14 11.30
CA LEU A 79 7.30 6.07 10.66
C LEU A 79 8.51 6.61 9.89
N ALA A 80 8.33 7.70 9.14
CA ALA A 80 9.41 8.35 8.40
C ALA A 80 10.46 8.98 9.32
N LEU A 81 10.02 9.64 10.40
CA LEU A 81 10.93 10.23 11.38
C LEU A 81 11.78 9.16 12.07
N THR A 82 11.20 8.02 12.43
CA THR A 82 11.98 6.91 13.02
C THR A 82 12.99 6.37 12.02
N TYR A 83 12.61 6.17 10.75
CA TYR A 83 13.55 5.76 9.71
C TYR A 83 14.72 6.75 9.59
N GLN A 84 14.45 8.05 9.51
CA GLN A 84 15.46 9.10 9.42
C GLN A 84 16.37 9.13 10.65
N ARG A 85 15.85 8.88 11.84
CA ARG A 85 16.66 8.78 13.08
C ARG A 85 17.56 7.55 13.09
N THR A 86 17.12 6.44 12.52
CA THR A 86 17.91 5.20 12.43
C THR A 86 19.02 5.30 11.38
N PHE A 87 18.72 5.84 10.20
CA PHE A 87 19.62 5.79 9.05
C PHE A 87 20.24 7.13 8.65
N GLY A 88 19.83 8.24 9.28
CA GLY A 88 20.29 9.58 8.95
C GLY A 88 19.90 9.97 7.52
N SER A 89 20.86 10.48 6.75
CA SER A 89 20.69 10.89 5.36
C SER A 89 20.84 9.73 4.34
N ARG A 90 20.95 8.48 4.80
CA ARG A 90 21.05 7.31 3.91
C ARG A 90 19.67 7.02 3.31
N GLU A 91 19.59 6.96 1.99
CA GLU A 91 18.38 6.66 1.23
C GLU A 91 17.14 7.48 1.69
N PRO A 92 17.16 8.82 1.60
CA PRO A 92 16.08 9.68 2.11
C PRO A 92 14.74 9.41 1.43
N ARG A 93 14.78 8.96 0.16
CA ARG A 93 13.58 8.58 -0.62
C ARG A 93 12.80 7.44 0.02
N TYR A 94 13.42 6.60 0.84
CA TYR A 94 12.70 5.53 1.55
C TYR A 94 11.79 6.08 2.64
N ALA A 95 12.21 7.14 3.34
CA ALA A 95 11.35 7.83 4.31
C ALA A 95 10.09 8.39 3.63
N GLU A 96 10.26 9.02 2.47
CA GLU A 96 9.17 9.56 1.66
C GLU A 96 8.19 8.48 1.21
N ILE A 97 8.70 7.32 0.76
CA ILE A 97 7.86 6.17 0.37
C ILE A 97 7.10 5.61 1.57
N ILE A 98 7.76 5.46 2.72
CA ILE A 98 7.13 4.98 3.96
C ILE A 98 5.98 5.90 4.36
N GLU A 99 6.21 7.21 4.40
CA GLU A 99 5.19 8.19 4.76
C GLU A 99 4.01 8.17 3.79
N ALA A 100 4.29 8.21 2.48
CA ALA A 100 3.26 8.18 1.44
C ALA A 100 2.46 6.87 1.45
N SER A 101 3.13 5.74 1.71
CA SER A 101 2.49 4.43 1.83
C SER A 101 1.57 4.36 3.04
N ALA A 102 2.01 4.87 4.19
CA ALA A 102 1.21 4.88 5.40
C ALA A 102 -0.07 5.72 5.23
N ARG A 103 0.08 6.94 4.70
CA ARG A 103 -1.08 7.81 4.44
C ARG A 103 -2.09 7.14 3.51
N LEU A 104 -1.62 6.62 2.39
CA LEU A 104 -2.47 5.96 1.42
C LEU A 104 -3.15 4.71 2.00
N MET A 105 -2.42 3.85 2.72
CA MET A 105 -2.99 2.60 3.23
C MET A 105 -4.03 2.84 4.30
N ILE A 106 -3.79 3.78 5.23
CA ILE A 106 -4.81 4.14 6.22
C ILE A 106 -6.06 4.72 5.55
N GLU A 107 -5.91 5.61 4.56
CA GLU A 107 -7.05 6.14 3.80
C GLU A 107 -7.82 5.07 3.03
N ARG A 108 -7.16 4.00 2.59
CA ARG A 108 -7.79 2.91 1.85
C ARG A 108 -8.46 1.88 2.76
N ILE A 109 -7.77 1.44 3.82
CA ILE A 109 -8.27 0.37 4.69
C ILE A 109 -9.44 0.82 5.55
N VAL A 110 -9.51 2.10 5.91
CA VAL A 110 -10.68 2.66 6.61
C VAL A 110 -11.94 2.69 5.73
N GLY A 111 -11.79 2.48 4.41
CA GLY A 111 -12.93 2.25 3.51
C GLY A 111 -13.53 0.84 3.59
N SER A 112 -12.86 -0.11 4.26
CA SER A 112 -13.36 -1.47 4.52
C SER A 112 -14.45 -1.47 5.58
N ASP A 113 -15.43 -2.35 5.44
CA ASP A 113 -16.38 -2.67 6.51
C ASP A 113 -16.04 -3.97 7.26
N ALA A 114 -14.82 -4.52 7.08
CA ALA A 114 -14.27 -5.54 7.97
C ALA A 114 -13.95 -4.90 9.33
N LEU A 115 -14.58 -5.40 10.40
CA LEU A 115 -14.61 -4.70 11.69
C LEU A 115 -13.37 -4.92 12.56
N TYR A 116 -12.50 -5.88 12.22
CA TYR A 116 -11.24 -6.13 12.93
C TYR A 116 -10.01 -5.76 12.13
N HIS A 117 -9.93 -6.23 10.88
CA HIS A 117 -8.80 -5.98 9.98
C HIS A 117 -8.94 -4.57 9.37
N ASP A 118 -8.78 -3.58 10.24
CA ASP A 118 -9.07 -2.17 10.00
C ASP A 118 -7.79 -1.31 10.09
N GLY A 119 -7.97 0.02 10.08
CA GLY A 119 -6.87 0.97 10.21
C GLY A 119 -6.14 0.90 11.55
N ASP A 120 -6.84 0.55 12.64
CA ASP A 120 -6.22 0.40 13.96
C ASP A 120 -5.31 -0.83 13.99
N HIS A 121 -5.82 -1.97 13.52
CA HIS A 121 -5.03 -3.20 13.44
C HIS A 121 -3.79 -3.02 12.55
N THR A 122 -3.97 -2.43 11.36
CA THR A 122 -2.87 -2.13 10.44
C THR A 122 -1.82 -1.21 11.08
N THR A 123 -2.27 -0.20 11.84
CA THR A 123 -1.38 0.70 12.58
C THR A 123 -0.60 -0.05 13.64
N LEU A 124 -1.26 -0.88 14.46
CA LEU A 124 -0.61 -1.66 15.51
C LEU A 124 0.45 -2.61 14.95
N VAL A 125 0.11 -3.38 13.91
CA VAL A 125 1.03 -4.30 13.24
C VAL A 125 2.23 -3.54 12.66
N THR A 126 2.01 -2.38 12.03
CA THR A 126 3.09 -1.57 11.45
C THR A 126 4.03 -1.01 12.51
N LEU A 127 3.50 -0.56 13.66
CA LEU A 127 4.31 -0.08 14.78
C LEU A 127 5.14 -1.21 15.40
N VAL A 128 4.55 -2.40 15.57
CA VAL A 128 5.27 -3.58 16.05
C VAL A 128 6.37 -3.97 15.06
N ALA A 129 6.09 -3.98 13.75
CA ALA A 129 7.11 -4.24 12.73
C ALA A 129 8.29 -3.27 12.85
N GLN A 130 8.01 -1.97 13.06
CA GLN A 130 9.03 -0.97 13.28
C GLN A 130 9.85 -1.24 14.55
N ASP A 131 9.21 -1.60 15.67
CA ASP A 131 9.94 -1.89 16.91
C ASP A 131 10.77 -3.18 16.84
N ILE A 132 10.30 -4.20 16.12
CA ILE A 132 11.09 -5.40 15.81
C ILE A 132 12.34 -5.02 15.01
N LEU A 133 12.19 -4.19 13.96
CA LEU A 133 13.33 -3.71 13.16
C LEU A 133 14.31 -2.89 13.98
N ARG A 134 13.83 -2.05 14.90
CA ARG A 134 14.70 -1.29 15.84
C ARG A 134 15.49 -2.23 16.72
N GLY A 135 14.84 -3.22 17.34
CA GLY A 135 15.52 -4.23 18.16
C GLY A 135 16.58 -5.00 17.37
N ARG A 136 16.23 -5.43 16.16
CA ARG A 136 17.16 -6.13 15.25
C ARG A 136 18.32 -5.26 14.81
N PHE A 137 18.08 -3.98 14.52
CA PHE A 137 19.12 -3.03 14.15
C PHE A 137 20.15 -2.88 15.27
N LEU A 138 19.71 -2.81 16.53
CA LEU A 138 20.59 -2.76 17.70
C LEU A 138 21.37 -4.06 17.93
N GLN A 139 20.76 -5.22 17.63
CA GLN A 139 21.39 -6.52 17.86
C GLN A 139 22.43 -6.88 16.79
N GLN A 140 22.10 -6.72 15.52
CA GLN A 140 22.89 -7.26 14.40
C GLN A 140 22.86 -6.39 13.13
N GLY A 141 22.24 -5.21 13.19
CA GLY A 141 22.05 -4.34 12.03
C GLY A 141 20.86 -4.74 11.15
N VAL A 142 20.36 -3.78 10.39
CA VAL A 142 19.29 -3.89 9.39
C VAL A 142 19.64 -2.93 8.26
N THR A 143 19.44 -3.31 7.00
CA THR A 143 19.70 -2.38 5.89
C THR A 143 18.52 -1.41 5.71
N PRO A 144 18.74 -0.20 5.15
CA PRO A 144 17.66 0.70 4.76
C PRO A 144 16.59 0.02 3.89
N GLU A 145 17.04 -0.88 3.02
CA GLU A 145 16.19 -1.63 2.09
C GLU A 145 15.30 -2.62 2.85
N ASP A 146 15.86 -3.41 3.78
CA ASP A 146 15.07 -4.36 4.58
C ASP A 146 14.00 -3.63 5.40
N TRP A 147 14.36 -2.47 5.95
CA TRP A 147 13.43 -1.64 6.71
C TRP A 147 12.26 -1.17 5.84
N LEU A 148 12.54 -0.64 4.64
CA LEU A 148 11.52 -0.18 3.71
C LEU A 148 10.53 -1.29 3.38
N HIS A 149 11.03 -2.45 2.94
CA HIS A 149 10.16 -3.55 2.47
C HIS A 149 9.31 -4.13 3.59
N MET A 150 9.88 -4.26 4.79
CA MET A 150 9.15 -4.73 5.96
C MET A 150 8.03 -3.76 6.37
N ILE A 151 8.28 -2.44 6.39
CA ILE A 151 7.25 -1.45 6.72
C ILE A 151 6.18 -1.40 5.64
N VAL A 152 6.55 -1.47 4.35
CA VAL A 152 5.57 -1.54 3.25
C VAL A 152 4.74 -2.83 3.33
N ALA A 153 5.34 -3.97 3.66
CA ALA A 153 4.60 -5.22 3.87
C ALA A 153 3.58 -5.09 5.01
N ALA A 154 3.97 -4.51 6.15
CA ALA A 154 3.07 -4.30 7.27
C ALA A 154 1.89 -3.37 6.92
N LEU A 155 2.12 -2.34 6.10
CA LEU A 155 1.05 -1.44 5.67
C LEU A 155 0.07 -2.08 4.67
N TYR A 156 0.53 -3.06 3.88
CA TYR A 156 -0.26 -3.67 2.81
C TYR A 156 -0.80 -5.08 3.14
N HIS A 157 -0.39 -5.70 4.26
CA HIS A 157 -0.71 -7.11 4.52
C HIS A 157 -2.22 -7.42 4.47
N ASP A 158 -3.05 -6.53 4.98
CA ASP A 158 -4.51 -6.67 5.04
C ASP A 158 -5.30 -5.83 4.04
N ILE A 159 -4.64 -5.14 3.11
CA ILE A 159 -5.35 -4.31 2.13
C ILE A 159 -6.30 -5.12 1.25
N GLY A 160 -6.02 -6.42 1.12
CA GLY A 160 -6.85 -7.41 0.47
C GLY A 160 -8.18 -7.74 1.18
N TYR A 161 -8.57 -7.04 2.25
CA TYR A 161 -9.97 -7.00 2.68
C TYR A 161 -10.79 -5.98 1.88
N VAL A 162 -10.20 -4.86 1.47
CA VAL A 162 -10.91 -3.71 0.88
C VAL A 162 -11.49 -4.05 -0.49
N ARG A 163 -12.79 -3.82 -0.71
CA ARG A 163 -13.40 -3.90 -2.06
C ARG A 163 -12.86 -2.81 -2.99
N GLY A 164 -12.61 -3.15 -4.26
CA GLY A 164 -12.12 -2.19 -5.25
C GLY A 164 -10.62 -1.89 -5.13
N VAL A 165 -9.88 -2.69 -4.34
CA VAL A 165 -8.43 -2.57 -4.22
C VAL A 165 -7.71 -3.13 -5.44
N CYS A 166 -8.22 -4.24 -6.00
CA CYS A 166 -7.64 -4.88 -7.18
C CYS A 166 -8.26 -4.29 -8.45
N SER A 167 -7.46 -4.05 -9.48
CA SER A 167 -7.90 -3.43 -10.73
C SER A 167 -9.07 -4.14 -11.45
N GLY A 168 -9.20 -5.46 -11.25
CA GLY A 168 -10.27 -6.27 -11.84
C GLY A 168 -11.56 -6.34 -11.02
N ASP A 169 -11.61 -5.72 -9.83
CA ASP A 169 -12.82 -5.69 -9.00
C ASP A 169 -13.96 -4.95 -9.71
N ARG A 170 -15.17 -5.48 -9.56
CA ARG A 170 -16.44 -4.90 -10.03
C ARG A 170 -17.38 -4.72 -8.85
N ALA A 171 -18.54 -4.10 -9.08
CA ALA A 171 -19.50 -3.79 -8.02
C ALA A 171 -19.96 -5.02 -7.21
N ASP A 172 -20.03 -6.19 -7.83
CA ASP A 172 -20.54 -7.44 -7.27
C ASP A 172 -19.62 -8.65 -7.50
N ALA A 173 -18.40 -8.44 -7.99
CA ALA A 173 -17.44 -9.50 -8.29
C ALA A 173 -16.01 -9.02 -7.98
N PHE A 174 -15.33 -9.72 -7.08
CA PHE A 174 -14.02 -9.33 -6.56
C PHE A 174 -12.97 -10.34 -6.97
N VAL A 175 -11.82 -9.86 -7.47
CA VAL A 175 -10.70 -10.72 -7.86
C VAL A 175 -10.11 -11.37 -6.62
N VAL A 176 -9.79 -12.66 -6.72
CA VAL A 176 -9.26 -13.47 -5.60
C VAL A 176 -7.93 -14.15 -5.89
N ASP A 177 -7.45 -14.11 -7.14
CA ASP A 177 -6.17 -14.69 -7.54
C ASP A 177 -5.58 -13.99 -8.78
N ALA A 178 -4.34 -14.35 -9.11
CA ALA A 178 -3.61 -13.80 -10.25
C ALA A 178 -4.15 -14.27 -11.62
N GLN A 179 -5.00 -15.30 -11.64
CA GLN A 179 -5.67 -15.78 -12.85
C GLN A 179 -6.88 -14.91 -13.21
N GLY A 180 -7.26 -13.97 -12.34
CA GLY A 180 -8.41 -13.11 -12.52
C GLY A 180 -9.72 -13.79 -12.14
N THR A 181 -9.67 -14.89 -11.38
CA THR A 181 -10.87 -15.52 -10.81
C THR A 181 -11.57 -14.50 -9.92
N THR A 182 -12.90 -14.44 -10.03
CA THR A 182 -13.71 -13.53 -9.21
C THR A 182 -14.73 -14.27 -8.37
N VAL A 183 -15.01 -13.77 -7.17
CA VAL A 183 -16.10 -14.22 -6.29
C VAL A 183 -17.12 -13.11 -6.08
N SER A 184 -18.38 -13.48 -5.86
CA SER A 184 -19.42 -12.55 -5.39
C SER A 184 -19.65 -12.76 -3.90
N LEU A 185 -19.89 -11.68 -3.17
CA LEU A 185 -20.22 -11.74 -1.74
C LEU A 185 -21.73 -11.80 -1.54
N PRO A 186 -22.23 -12.53 -0.52
CA PRO A 186 -23.64 -12.49 -0.17
C PRO A 186 -24.12 -11.07 0.12
N ARG A 187 -25.39 -10.78 -0.20
CA ARG A 187 -25.98 -9.46 0.09
C ARG A 187 -25.90 -9.18 1.60
N GLY A 188 -25.28 -8.04 1.95
CA GLY A 188 -25.12 -7.62 3.34
C GLY A 188 -23.91 -8.26 4.05
N ALA A 189 -23.11 -9.06 3.36
CA ALA A 189 -21.79 -9.44 3.86
C ALA A 189 -20.88 -8.21 3.93
N SER A 190 -20.06 -8.17 4.97
CA SER A 190 -18.95 -7.25 5.09
C SER A 190 -17.71 -7.77 4.37
N ASP A 191 -16.68 -6.96 4.34
CA ASP A 191 -15.37 -7.25 3.76
C ASP A 191 -14.65 -8.38 4.49
N ALA A 192 -15.04 -8.70 5.73
CA ALA A 192 -14.57 -9.90 6.42
C ALA A 192 -14.88 -11.20 5.64
N ALA A 193 -15.87 -11.19 4.74
CA ALA A 193 -16.15 -12.32 3.84
C ALA A 193 -15.02 -12.60 2.84
N LEU A 194 -14.07 -11.68 2.67
CA LEU A 194 -12.87 -11.83 1.84
C LEU A 194 -11.68 -12.42 2.61
N ALA A 195 -11.86 -12.83 3.87
CA ALA A 195 -10.80 -13.38 4.72
C ALA A 195 -10.03 -14.56 4.10
N PHE A 196 -10.65 -15.42 3.29
CA PHE A 196 -9.92 -16.53 2.65
C PHE A 196 -9.06 -16.09 1.46
N TYR A 197 -9.28 -14.87 0.97
CA TYR A 197 -8.65 -14.35 -0.24
C TYR A 197 -7.74 -13.14 0.04
N HIS A 198 -7.81 -12.54 1.23
CA HIS A 198 -7.15 -11.27 1.51
C HIS A 198 -5.64 -11.30 1.23
N ILE A 199 -4.93 -12.39 1.59
CA ILE A 199 -3.50 -12.51 1.28
C ILE A 199 -3.24 -12.42 -0.22
N GLU A 200 -3.96 -13.19 -1.05
CA GLU A 200 -3.79 -13.13 -2.51
C GLU A 200 -4.14 -11.74 -3.06
N ARG A 201 -5.22 -11.14 -2.57
CA ARG A 201 -5.64 -9.78 -2.97
C ARG A 201 -4.62 -8.72 -2.58
N SER A 202 -4.02 -8.81 -1.39
CA SER A 202 -2.94 -7.93 -0.93
C SER A 202 -1.71 -8.04 -1.83
N LYS A 203 -1.34 -9.27 -2.22
CA LYS A 203 -0.24 -9.48 -3.18
C LYS A 203 -0.52 -8.86 -4.54
N LEU A 204 -1.74 -8.99 -5.06
CA LEU A 204 -2.14 -8.35 -6.31
C LEU A 204 -2.06 -6.82 -6.20
N ALA A 205 -2.56 -6.24 -5.10
CA ALA A 205 -2.48 -4.79 -4.87
C ALA A 205 -1.03 -4.30 -4.82
N VAL A 206 -0.14 -5.06 -4.16
CA VAL A 206 1.31 -4.76 -4.13
C VAL A 206 1.92 -4.89 -5.53
N GLN A 207 1.59 -5.93 -6.28
CA GLN A 207 2.11 -6.13 -7.63
C GLN A 207 1.65 -5.02 -8.60
N GLU A 208 0.37 -4.63 -8.54
CA GLU A 208 -0.19 -3.54 -9.34
C GLU A 208 0.46 -2.19 -8.98
N ARG A 209 0.79 -1.99 -7.70
CA ARG A 209 1.36 -0.74 -7.20
C ARG A 209 2.86 -0.62 -7.42
N PHE A 210 3.60 -1.69 -7.15
CA PHE A 210 5.06 -1.67 -7.02
C PHE A 210 5.77 -2.55 -8.07
N GLY A 211 5.05 -3.26 -8.94
CA GLY A 211 5.64 -4.19 -9.91
C GLY A 211 6.66 -3.59 -10.87
N THR A 212 6.64 -2.27 -11.06
CA THR A 212 7.62 -1.51 -11.86
C THR A 212 8.27 -0.37 -11.06
N HIS A 213 8.23 -0.42 -9.73
CA HIS A 213 8.73 0.65 -8.88
C HIS A 213 10.24 0.50 -8.65
N ASP A 214 11.00 1.56 -8.90
CA ASP A 214 12.48 1.48 -8.91
C ASP A 214 13.11 1.21 -7.53
N LEU A 215 12.39 1.53 -6.45
CA LEU A 215 12.91 1.46 -5.07
C LEU A 215 12.23 0.42 -4.19
N VAL A 216 11.11 -0.15 -4.63
CA VAL A 216 10.33 -1.12 -3.84
C VAL A 216 10.25 -2.38 -4.66
N ASP A 217 10.94 -3.41 -4.20
CA ASP A 217 10.84 -4.77 -4.71
C ASP A 217 9.51 -5.39 -4.28
N ALA A 218 8.56 -5.42 -5.21
CA ALA A 218 7.25 -6.04 -5.01
C ALA A 218 7.36 -7.50 -4.56
N GLY A 219 8.34 -8.27 -5.06
CA GLY A 219 8.52 -9.68 -4.71
C GLY A 219 8.87 -9.87 -3.24
N ARG A 220 9.72 -9.00 -2.68
CA ARG A 220 10.05 -9.02 -1.24
C ARG A 220 8.84 -8.71 -0.37
N VAL A 221 8.07 -7.68 -0.74
CA VAL A 221 6.83 -7.31 -0.03
C VAL A 221 5.80 -8.44 -0.10
N ILE A 222 5.56 -8.98 -1.30
CA ILE A 222 4.64 -10.11 -1.54
C ILE A 222 5.01 -11.32 -0.70
N ARG A 223 6.31 -11.64 -0.62
CA ARG A 223 6.79 -12.74 0.21
C ARG A 223 6.54 -12.48 1.70
N ALA A 224 6.79 -11.27 2.18
CA ALA A 224 6.54 -10.92 3.57
C ALA A 224 5.05 -11.01 3.93
N ILE A 225 4.16 -10.61 3.02
CA ILE A 225 2.72 -10.77 3.16
C ILE A 225 2.31 -12.25 3.14
N GLU A 226 2.91 -13.09 2.31
CA GLU A 226 2.56 -14.52 2.29
C GLU A 226 2.71 -15.19 3.65
N LEU A 227 3.79 -14.86 4.38
CA LEU A 227 4.03 -15.48 5.68
C LEU A 227 3.04 -15.05 6.78
N THR A 228 2.17 -14.06 6.55
CA THR A 228 1.08 -13.71 7.46
C THR A 228 -0.16 -14.60 7.26
N ARG A 229 -0.14 -15.53 6.29
CA ARG A 229 -1.28 -16.42 6.02
C ARG A 229 -1.70 -17.21 7.27
N PHE A 230 -3.00 -17.16 7.53
CA PHE A 230 -3.65 -17.96 8.56
C PHE A 230 -4.81 -18.80 7.99
N PRO A 231 -4.99 -20.07 8.41
CA PRO A 231 -4.09 -20.87 9.23
C PRO A 231 -2.67 -21.01 8.64
N VAL A 232 -1.66 -21.07 9.50
CA VAL A 232 -0.26 -21.15 9.07
C VAL A 232 -0.03 -22.46 8.31
N PRO A 233 0.43 -22.42 7.04
CA PRO A 233 0.74 -23.64 6.29
C PRO A 233 1.83 -24.49 6.94
N GLU A 234 1.72 -25.81 6.80
CA GLU A 234 2.72 -26.79 7.25
C GLU A 234 3.82 -27.00 6.18
N ASP A 235 4.49 -25.93 5.78
CA ASP A 235 5.62 -25.97 4.83
C ASP A 235 6.90 -25.38 5.41
N ASP A 236 8.03 -25.59 4.73
CA ASP A 236 9.34 -25.13 5.21
C ASP A 236 9.50 -23.59 5.16
N GLU A 237 8.82 -22.91 4.23
CA GLU A 237 8.87 -21.45 4.11
C GLU A 237 8.26 -20.79 5.34
N HIS A 238 7.13 -21.29 5.81
CA HIS A 238 6.48 -20.84 7.04
C HIS A 238 7.22 -21.33 8.30
N ARG A 239 8.35 -22.04 8.23
CA ARG A 239 9.18 -22.30 9.42
C ARG A 239 10.23 -21.23 9.66
N GLU A 240 10.40 -20.30 8.74
CA GLU A 240 11.36 -19.20 8.88
C GLU A 240 10.97 -18.23 10.00
N THR A 241 11.92 -17.92 10.88
CA THR A 241 11.73 -16.96 12.00
C THR A 241 12.74 -15.82 11.99
N GLY A 242 13.88 -16.02 11.32
CA GLY A 242 14.97 -15.05 11.26
C GLY A 242 14.95 -14.14 10.03
N THR A 243 14.08 -14.38 9.05
CA THR A 243 13.97 -13.59 7.81
C THR A 243 12.97 -12.45 7.96
N GLU A 244 13.00 -11.46 7.08
CA GLU A 244 12.02 -10.34 7.11
C GLU A 244 10.58 -10.85 7.09
N ALA A 245 10.29 -11.83 6.24
CA ALA A 245 8.97 -12.43 6.15
C ALA A 245 8.58 -13.16 7.45
N GLY A 246 9.53 -13.86 8.08
CA GLY A 246 9.30 -14.46 9.41
C GLY A 246 9.06 -13.43 10.51
N LEU A 247 9.75 -12.30 10.46
CA LEU A 247 9.51 -11.17 11.36
C LEU A 247 8.16 -10.49 11.08
N MET A 248 7.73 -10.42 9.81
CA MET A 248 6.44 -9.83 9.43
C MET A 248 5.29 -10.61 10.03
N ARG A 249 5.33 -11.94 9.92
CA ARG A 249 4.40 -12.81 10.64
C ARG A 249 4.40 -12.57 12.14
N ALA A 250 5.58 -12.41 12.76
CA ALA A 250 5.65 -12.12 14.18
C ALA A 250 5.01 -10.76 14.50
N ALA A 251 5.24 -9.74 13.67
CA ALA A 251 4.65 -8.42 13.82
C ALA A 251 3.13 -8.45 13.74
N ASP A 252 2.59 -9.19 12.79
CA ASP A 252 1.16 -9.39 12.61
C ASP A 252 0.51 -10.01 13.85
N LEU A 253 1.03 -11.17 14.29
CA LEU A 253 0.51 -11.86 15.46
C LEU A 253 0.65 -11.04 16.76
N ILE A 254 1.79 -10.37 16.96
CA ILE A 254 2.01 -9.51 18.14
C ILE A 254 1.11 -8.27 18.08
N GLY A 255 0.92 -7.67 16.91
CA GLY A 255 0.04 -6.52 16.70
C GLY A 255 -1.43 -6.86 16.99
N GLN A 256 -1.88 -8.04 16.57
CA GLN A 256 -3.20 -8.58 16.90
C GLN A 256 -3.36 -8.85 18.41
N LEU A 257 -2.47 -9.64 19.00
CA LEU A 257 -2.57 -10.01 20.42
C LEU A 257 -2.27 -8.86 21.38
N GLY A 258 -1.55 -7.85 20.90
CA GLY A 258 -1.19 -6.64 21.62
C GLY A 258 -2.27 -5.55 21.57
N ASP A 259 -3.34 -5.71 20.79
CA ASP A 259 -4.46 -4.76 20.79
C ASP A 259 -5.09 -4.74 22.20
N PRO A 260 -5.08 -3.58 22.92
CA PRO A 260 -5.66 -3.48 24.26
C PRO A 260 -7.16 -3.78 24.32
N LEU A 261 -7.85 -3.68 23.18
CA LEU A 261 -9.26 -3.97 23.00
C LEU A 261 -9.48 -5.36 22.38
N TYR A 262 -8.43 -6.17 22.16
CA TYR A 262 -8.54 -7.49 21.53
C TYR A 262 -9.67 -8.35 22.13
N PRO A 263 -9.81 -8.51 23.46
CA PRO A 263 -10.90 -9.32 24.03
C PRO A 263 -12.30 -8.78 23.73
N ARG A 264 -12.43 -7.46 23.52
CA ARG A 264 -13.70 -6.81 23.16
C ARG A 264 -13.97 -6.89 21.65
N LYS A 265 -12.93 -6.93 20.83
CA LYS A 265 -13.01 -6.98 19.37
C LYS A 265 -13.05 -8.41 18.82
N LEU A 266 -12.94 -9.47 19.63
CA LEU A 266 -12.94 -10.87 19.14
C LEU A 266 -14.07 -11.22 18.17
N ASN A 267 -15.29 -10.73 18.43
CA ASN A 267 -16.42 -10.98 17.53
C ASN A 267 -16.23 -10.29 16.17
N ALA A 268 -15.55 -9.15 16.12
CA ALA A 268 -15.28 -8.38 14.92
C ALA A 268 -14.38 -9.12 13.92
N LEU A 269 -13.68 -10.19 14.33
CA LEU A 269 -12.92 -11.05 13.39
C LEU A 269 -13.81 -11.71 12.34
N PHE A 270 -15.11 -11.82 12.59
CA PHE A 270 -16.06 -12.52 11.74
C PHE A 270 -17.02 -11.60 10.98
N TYR A 271 -16.89 -10.27 11.16
CA TYR A 271 -17.80 -9.27 10.62
C TYR A 271 -17.05 -8.08 10.06
#